data_AF-A0A1B6KS52-F1
#
_entry.id   AF-A0A1B6KS52-F1
#
_cell.length_a   1.000
_cell.length_b   1.000
_cell.length_c   1.000
_cell.angle_alpha   90.00
_cell.angle_beta   90.00
_cell.angle_gamma   90.00
#
_symmetry.space_group_name_H-M   'P 1'
#
loop_
_entity.id
_entity.type
_entity.pdbx_description
1 polymer ?
#
loop_
_entity_poly.entity_id
_entity_poly.type
_entity_poly.pdbx_seq_one_letter_code
_entity_poly.pdbx_strand_id
1 'polypeptide(L)'
;MLTFTRFSRHWIKGVFAMSGSPISSFAVDKEPAQTAKQVSAIDDCHSVQESLAFVRCMQKLPLGTIVQGDEKLQVERLNQDNAAQSYVTSISKLLNPGPAVEGEDDMRFLPNFLTGMPEDTLQKGNFARVPLLTGVTRDETSTSAKGGGIASKLLGQVEATEELLQNMIPQLLPINTGILGNNTLSPLLSNLFSSTDYLKGVTSSLNGV
;
A
#
# COMPACT_ATOMS: atom_id res chain seq x y z
N MET A 1 9.77 10.95 -2.03
CA MET A 1 10.68 10.24 -2.94
C MET A 1 11.65 11.17 -3.62
N LEU A 2 11.22 12.35 -4.08
CA LEU A 2 12.13 13.32 -4.71
C LEU A 2 13.38 13.62 -3.84
N THR A 3 13.23 13.80 -2.53
CA THR A 3 14.39 13.98 -1.63
C THR A 3 15.38 12.81 -1.59
N PHE A 4 15.02 11.64 -2.10
CA PHE A 4 15.89 10.46 -2.13
C PHE A 4 16.73 10.41 -3.40
N THR A 5 16.31 11.10 -4.46
CA THR A 5 16.97 11.03 -5.77
C THR A 5 18.22 11.91 -5.82
N ARG A 6 19.26 11.45 -6.49
CA ARG A 6 20.53 12.17 -6.60
C ARG A 6 20.38 13.49 -7.35
N PHE A 7 19.69 13.47 -8.49
CA PHE A 7 19.62 14.61 -9.40
C PHE A 7 18.80 15.79 -8.83
N SER A 8 17.86 15.54 -7.90
CA SER A 8 17.04 16.61 -7.31
C SER A 8 17.52 17.07 -5.92
N ARG A 9 18.53 16.38 -5.35
CA ARG A 9 19.01 16.57 -3.97
C ARG A 9 19.36 18.02 -3.61
N HIS A 10 19.88 18.78 -4.56
CA HIS A 10 20.31 20.17 -4.32
C HIS A 10 19.23 21.22 -4.61
N TRP A 11 18.17 20.84 -5.30
CA TRP A 11 17.10 21.75 -5.74
C TRP A 11 15.97 21.85 -4.73
N ILE A 12 15.70 20.77 -4.00
CA ILE A 12 14.68 20.74 -2.97
C ILE A 12 15.21 21.48 -1.74
N LYS A 13 14.43 22.44 -1.24
CA LYS A 13 14.76 23.23 -0.02
C LYS A 13 13.84 22.94 1.15
N GLY A 14 12.75 22.20 0.92
CA GLY A 14 11.78 21.80 1.92
C GLY A 14 10.76 20.85 1.29
N VAL A 15 10.05 20.09 2.12
CA VAL A 15 9.01 19.16 1.69
C VAL A 15 7.75 19.41 2.50
N PHE A 16 6.61 19.45 1.80
CA PHE A 16 5.28 19.37 2.39
C PHE A 16 4.64 18.05 1.93
N ALA A 17 4.48 17.09 2.83
CA ALA A 17 3.97 15.75 2.52
C ALA A 17 2.61 15.52 3.20
N MET A 18 1.53 15.56 2.42
CA MET A 18 0.15 15.39 2.89
C MET A 18 -0.33 13.97 2.66
N SER A 19 -0.80 13.31 3.71
CA SER A 19 -1.56 12.06 3.61
C SER A 19 -0.83 10.94 2.86
N GLY A 20 0.50 10.93 2.92
CA GLY A 20 1.32 9.96 2.20
C GLY A 20 2.80 10.11 2.49
N SER A 21 3.52 9.00 2.37
CA SER A 21 4.97 8.96 2.54
C SER A 21 5.60 7.95 1.58
N PRO A 22 6.91 8.04 1.33
CA PRO A 22 7.62 7.06 0.53
C PRO A 22 7.60 5.63 1.10
N ILE A 23 7.37 5.48 2.41
CA ILE A 23 7.33 4.19 3.11
C ILE A 23 5.89 3.67 3.29
N SER A 24 4.89 4.35 2.72
CA SER A 24 3.52 3.86 2.71
C SER A 24 3.47 2.54 1.92
N SER A 25 2.64 1.60 2.37
CA SER A 25 2.56 0.25 1.79
C SER A 25 2.16 0.22 0.31
N PHE A 26 1.54 1.29 -0.17
CA PHE A 26 1.11 1.51 -1.55
C PHE A 26 2.02 2.50 -2.33
N ALA A 27 3.15 2.92 -1.77
CA ALA A 27 4.02 3.92 -2.42
C ALA A 27 5.00 3.32 -3.44
N VAL A 28 5.49 2.10 -3.18
CA VAL A 28 6.45 1.39 -4.04
C VAL A 28 5.90 0.02 -4.38
N ASP A 29 5.98 -0.35 -5.66
CA ASP A 29 5.79 -1.72 -6.11
C ASP A 29 6.98 -2.58 -5.68
N LYS A 30 6.72 -3.54 -4.81
CA LYS A 30 7.73 -4.48 -4.30
C LYS A 30 8.01 -5.62 -5.28
N GLU A 31 7.10 -5.87 -6.22
CA GLU A 31 7.15 -6.99 -7.17
C GLU A 31 6.91 -6.52 -8.62
N PRO A 32 7.68 -5.54 -9.14
CA PRO A 32 7.42 -4.91 -10.43
C PRO A 32 7.47 -5.90 -11.62
N ALA A 33 8.27 -6.96 -11.52
CA ALA A 33 8.31 -8.02 -12.52
C ALA A 33 7.00 -8.82 -12.59
N GLN A 34 6.33 -9.03 -11.45
CA GLN A 34 5.02 -9.69 -11.42
C GLN A 34 3.94 -8.74 -11.92
N THR A 35 3.97 -7.47 -11.52
CA THR A 35 3.06 -6.45 -12.05
C THR A 35 3.18 -6.33 -13.56
N ALA A 36 4.39 -6.28 -14.12
CA ALA A 36 4.62 -6.24 -15.57
C ALA A 36 4.02 -7.46 -16.30
N LYS A 37 4.09 -8.66 -15.71
CA LYS A 37 3.43 -9.86 -16.26
C LYS A 37 1.92 -9.72 -16.28
N GLN A 38 1.32 -9.19 -15.21
CA GLN A 38 -0.13 -8.98 -15.14
C GLN A 38 -0.60 -7.94 -16.16
N VAL A 39 0.10 -6.82 -16.28
CA VAL A 39 -0.14 -5.80 -17.31
C VAL A 39 -0.06 -6.44 -18.71
N SER A 40 1.01 -7.21 -18.98
CA SER A 40 1.17 -7.87 -20.28
C SER A 40 0.03 -8.82 -20.62
N ALA A 41 -0.55 -9.51 -19.63
CA ALA A 41 -1.69 -10.41 -19.77
C ALA A 41 -2.97 -9.65 -20.13
N ILE A 42 -3.13 -8.44 -19.63
CA ILE A 42 -4.31 -7.61 -19.87
C ILE A 42 -4.23 -6.90 -21.23
N ASP A 43 -3.05 -6.41 -21.59
CA ASP A 43 -2.83 -5.54 -22.76
C ASP A 43 -2.40 -6.28 -24.04
N ASP A 44 -2.63 -7.60 -24.10
CA ASP A 44 -2.30 -8.48 -25.24
C ASP A 44 -0.81 -8.49 -25.64
N CYS A 45 0.09 -8.09 -24.73
CA CYS A 45 1.55 -8.15 -24.89
C CYS A 45 2.19 -9.35 -24.18
N HIS A 46 1.39 -10.31 -23.69
CA HIS A 46 1.80 -11.44 -22.85
C HIS A 46 2.71 -12.48 -23.52
N SER A 47 2.67 -12.55 -24.85
CA SER A 47 3.53 -13.47 -25.63
C SER A 47 4.99 -13.02 -25.64
N VAL A 48 5.28 -11.80 -25.17
CA VAL A 48 6.60 -11.17 -25.27
C VAL A 48 7.36 -11.29 -23.95
N GLN A 49 8.36 -12.17 -23.92
CA GLN A 49 9.18 -12.43 -22.72
C GLN A 49 10.40 -11.49 -22.60
N GLU A 50 10.88 -10.95 -23.72
CA GLU A 50 12.04 -10.04 -23.74
C GLU A 50 11.61 -8.61 -23.39
N SER A 51 12.26 -7.98 -22.40
CA SER A 51 11.88 -6.65 -21.90
C SER A 51 11.82 -5.56 -22.97
N LEU A 52 12.77 -5.53 -23.90
CA LEU A 52 12.77 -4.51 -24.98
C LEU A 52 11.62 -4.73 -25.96
N ALA A 53 11.34 -5.99 -26.31
CA ALA A 53 10.22 -6.33 -27.18
C ALA A 53 8.89 -6.03 -26.48
N PHE A 54 8.78 -6.26 -25.16
CA PHE A 54 7.59 -5.93 -24.37
C PHE A 54 7.33 -4.42 -24.39
N VAL A 55 8.35 -3.60 -24.13
CA VAL A 55 8.24 -2.14 -24.21
C VAL A 55 7.79 -1.70 -25.61
N ARG A 56 8.36 -2.28 -26.68
CA ARG A 56 7.95 -1.98 -28.06
C ARG A 56 6.53 -2.43 -28.39
N CYS A 57 6.04 -3.50 -27.76
CA CYS A 57 4.66 -3.94 -27.89
C CYS A 57 3.72 -2.91 -27.26
N MET A 58 3.97 -2.56 -26.00
CA MET A 58 3.18 -1.57 -25.25
C MET A 58 3.14 -0.21 -25.97
N GLN A 59 4.26 0.24 -26.55
CA GLN A 59 4.34 1.49 -27.32
C GLN A 59 3.48 1.55 -28.58
N LYS A 60 3.05 0.39 -29.12
CA LYS A 60 2.19 0.33 -30.31
C LYS A 60 0.71 0.36 -29.95
N LEU A 61 0.36 0.15 -28.69
CA LEU A 61 -1.02 0.14 -28.24
C LEU A 61 -1.60 1.56 -28.25
N PRO A 62 -2.89 1.72 -28.61
CA PRO A 62 -3.59 2.97 -28.39
C PRO A 62 -3.60 3.33 -26.91
N LEU A 63 -3.47 4.62 -26.58
CA LEU A 63 -3.52 5.10 -25.19
C LEU A 63 -4.79 4.65 -24.46
N GLY A 64 -5.94 4.66 -25.15
CA GLY A 64 -7.21 4.23 -24.56
C GLY A 64 -7.19 2.76 -24.12
N THR A 65 -6.48 1.89 -24.84
CA THR A 65 -6.30 0.48 -24.47
C THR A 65 -5.49 0.36 -23.20
N ILE A 66 -4.38 1.10 -23.07
CA ILE A 66 -3.52 1.09 -21.88
C ILE A 66 -4.31 1.58 -20.65
N VAL A 67 -5.06 2.67 -20.78
CA VAL A 67 -5.88 3.20 -19.67
C VAL A 67 -6.96 2.22 -19.23
N GLN A 68 -7.63 1.56 -20.19
CA GLN A 68 -8.61 0.51 -19.89
C GLN A 68 -7.95 -0.73 -19.27
N GLY A 69 -6.72 -1.05 -19.67
CA GLY A 69 -5.92 -2.12 -19.08
C GLY A 69 -5.61 -1.86 -17.60
N ASP A 70 -5.18 -0.64 -17.26
CA ASP A 70 -4.97 -0.22 -15.87
C ASP A 70 -6.26 -0.33 -15.04
N GLU A 71 -7.41 0.14 -15.57
CA GLU A 71 -8.70 0.01 -14.89
C GLU A 71 -9.06 -1.47 -14.65
N LYS A 72 -8.87 -2.33 -15.65
CA LYS A 72 -9.14 -3.76 -15.54
C LYS A 72 -8.23 -4.43 -14.52
N LEU A 73 -6.94 -4.09 -14.48
CA LEU A 73 -6.00 -4.62 -13.48
C LEU A 73 -6.42 -4.24 -12.06
N GLN A 74 -6.80 -2.98 -11.85
CA GLN A 74 -7.32 -2.52 -10.58
C GLN A 74 -8.56 -3.32 -10.15
N VAL A 75 -9.51 -3.50 -11.07
CA VAL A 75 -10.73 -4.27 -10.82
C VAL A 75 -10.41 -5.73 -10.49
N GLU A 76 -9.52 -6.40 -11.23
CA GLU A 76 -9.12 -7.79 -10.96
C GLU A 76 -8.43 -7.94 -9.59
N ARG A 77 -7.59 -6.97 -9.18
CA ARG A 77 -6.95 -6.99 -7.85
C ARG A 77 -7.91 -6.71 -6.71
N LEU A 78 -8.99 -5.96 -6.96
CA LEU A 78 -10.03 -5.65 -5.98
C LEU A 78 -11.16 -6.68 -5.93
N ASN A 79 -11.40 -7.42 -7.02
CA ASN A 79 -12.44 -8.44 -7.16
C ASN A 79 -12.07 -9.72 -6.39
N GLN A 80 -11.97 -9.60 -5.07
CA GLN A 80 -11.99 -10.72 -4.16
C GLN A 80 -13.44 -10.89 -3.69
N ASP A 81 -13.92 -12.13 -3.53
CA ASP A 81 -15.30 -12.47 -3.12
C ASP A 81 -15.70 -11.95 -1.72
N ASN A 82 -14.84 -11.16 -1.08
CA ASN A 82 -14.99 -10.62 0.25
C ASN A 82 -14.74 -9.11 0.24
N ALA A 83 -15.81 -8.33 0.36
CA ALA A 83 -15.78 -6.86 0.35
C ALA A 83 -14.80 -6.25 1.38
N ALA A 84 -14.63 -6.88 2.54
CA ALA A 84 -13.66 -6.39 3.52
C ALA A 84 -12.22 -6.61 3.08
N GLN A 85 -11.94 -7.72 2.41
CA GLN A 85 -10.62 -7.98 1.86
C GLN A 85 -10.33 -7.06 0.66
N SER A 86 -11.33 -6.79 -0.19
CA SER A 86 -11.25 -5.80 -1.26
C SER A 86 -10.94 -4.40 -0.72
N TYR A 87 -11.59 -4.00 0.38
CA TYR A 87 -11.29 -2.73 1.04
C TYR A 87 -9.87 -2.70 1.63
N VAL A 88 -9.47 -3.72 2.40
CA VAL A 88 -8.11 -3.75 2.98
C VAL A 88 -7.09 -3.66 1.85
N THR A 89 -7.32 -4.39 0.76
CA THR A 89 -6.49 -4.34 -0.44
C THR A 89 -6.45 -2.93 -1.05
N SER A 90 -7.59 -2.24 -1.16
CA SER A 90 -7.67 -0.91 -1.77
C SER A 90 -6.90 0.17 -1.00
N ILE A 91 -6.80 0.06 0.33
CA ILE A 91 -6.08 1.05 1.16
C ILE A 91 -4.64 0.64 1.48
N SER A 92 -4.29 -0.64 1.34
CA SER A 92 -2.99 -1.16 1.77
C SER A 92 -2.06 -1.52 0.62
N LYS A 93 -2.56 -1.71 -0.60
CA LYS A 93 -1.75 -2.14 -1.74
C LYS A 93 -1.81 -1.12 -2.87
N LEU A 94 -0.72 -1.10 -3.62
CA LEU A 94 -0.68 -0.45 -4.92
C LEU A 94 -1.50 -1.30 -5.92
N LEU A 95 -2.54 -0.73 -6.51
CA LEU A 95 -3.47 -1.47 -7.37
C LEU A 95 -3.04 -1.51 -8.84
N ASN A 96 -2.21 -0.57 -9.29
CA ASN A 96 -1.72 -0.48 -10.65
C ASN A 96 -0.18 -0.46 -10.66
N PRO A 97 0.50 -0.44 -11.81
CA PRO A 97 1.92 -0.14 -11.86
C PRO A 97 2.21 1.20 -11.17
N GLY A 98 3.33 1.28 -10.47
CA GLY A 98 3.73 2.48 -9.76
C GLY A 98 5.24 2.54 -9.57
N PRO A 99 5.73 3.45 -8.72
CA PRO A 99 7.16 3.59 -8.47
C PRO A 99 7.78 2.24 -8.06
N ALA A 100 8.90 1.88 -8.66
CA ALA A 100 9.61 0.63 -8.38
C ALA A 100 11.09 0.91 -8.17
N VAL A 101 11.78 0.00 -7.47
CA VAL A 101 13.25 0.07 -7.40
C VAL A 101 13.83 -0.31 -8.76
N GLU A 102 14.58 0.62 -9.34
CA GLU A 102 15.26 0.49 -10.60
C GLU A 102 16.63 -0.18 -10.42
N GLY A 103 17.13 -0.78 -11.51
CA GLY A 103 18.48 -1.32 -11.55
C GLY A 103 19.56 -0.25 -11.56
N GLU A 104 20.81 -0.67 -11.75
CA GLU A 104 21.91 0.25 -12.01
C GLU A 104 21.72 1.02 -13.32
N ASP A 105 22.24 2.25 -13.38
CA ASP A 105 22.13 3.10 -14.57
C ASP A 105 22.90 2.44 -15.71
N ASP A 106 22.16 1.97 -16.71
CA ASP A 106 22.73 1.32 -17.87
C ASP A 106 23.12 2.30 -18.98
N MET A 107 22.97 3.61 -18.72
CA MET A 107 23.27 4.73 -19.61
C MET A 107 22.48 4.72 -20.93
N ARG A 108 21.41 3.91 -21.04
CA ARG A 108 20.59 3.79 -22.25
C ARG A 108 19.24 4.49 -22.14
N PHE A 109 18.83 4.89 -20.94
CA PHE A 109 17.52 5.48 -20.67
C PHE A 109 17.58 6.71 -19.75
N LEU A 110 16.45 7.07 -19.17
CA LEU A 110 16.36 8.16 -18.18
C LEU A 110 17.20 7.82 -16.94
N PRO A 111 17.76 8.82 -16.23
CA PRO A 111 18.46 8.59 -14.98
C PRO A 111 17.55 7.88 -13.97
N ASN A 112 18.12 6.90 -13.25
CA ASN A 112 17.36 6.15 -12.26
C ASN A 112 16.77 7.08 -11.19
N PHE A 113 15.50 6.88 -10.89
CA PHE A 113 14.78 7.64 -9.88
C PHE A 113 14.94 6.99 -8.50
N LEU A 114 14.57 5.73 -8.35
CA LEU A 114 14.67 4.96 -7.09
C LEU A 114 15.67 3.82 -7.25
N THR A 115 16.86 3.95 -6.68
CA THR A 115 17.91 2.91 -6.73
C THR A 115 17.90 1.97 -5.52
N GLY A 116 16.95 2.15 -4.60
CA GLY A 116 16.79 1.32 -3.42
C GLY A 116 15.46 1.56 -2.74
N MET A 117 15.11 0.68 -1.82
CA MET A 117 13.87 0.81 -1.06
C MET A 117 13.89 2.10 -0.21
N PRO A 118 12.76 2.81 -0.10
CA PRO A 118 12.60 3.99 0.75
C PRO A 118 13.10 3.81 2.19
N GLU A 119 12.81 2.67 2.81
CA GLU A 119 13.18 2.34 4.19
C GLU A 119 14.70 2.28 4.34
N ASP A 120 15.38 1.58 3.43
CA ASP A 120 16.84 1.47 3.42
C ASP A 120 17.50 2.84 3.17
N THR A 121 16.91 3.63 2.29
CA THR A 121 17.43 4.96 1.94
C THR A 121 17.35 5.91 3.14
N LEU A 122 16.26 5.83 3.90
CA LEU A 122 16.08 6.58 5.14
C LEU A 122 17.07 6.12 6.22
N GLN A 123 17.21 4.81 6.44
CA GLN A 123 18.14 4.25 7.43
C GLN A 123 19.60 4.63 7.14
N LYS A 124 20.00 4.60 5.85
CA LYS A 124 21.34 5.00 5.41
C LYS A 124 21.57 6.52 5.44
N GLY A 125 20.55 7.32 5.72
CA GLY A 125 20.65 8.78 5.70
C GLY A 125 20.91 9.36 4.31
N ASN A 126 20.64 8.61 3.24
CA ASN A 126 21.00 8.97 1.87
C ASN A 126 19.89 9.77 1.17
N PHE A 127 19.53 10.90 1.76
CA PHE A 127 18.48 11.79 1.26
C PHE A 127 18.84 13.27 1.48
N ALA A 128 18.15 14.17 0.78
CA ALA A 128 18.27 15.61 0.97
C ALA A 128 17.77 15.99 2.37
N ARG A 129 18.67 16.53 3.20
CA ARG A 129 18.35 16.99 4.55
C ARG A 129 17.73 18.39 4.50
N VAL A 130 16.42 18.42 4.33
CA VAL A 130 15.62 19.64 4.24
C VAL A 130 14.48 19.59 5.25
N PRO A 131 13.93 20.74 5.68
CA PRO A 131 12.73 20.76 6.52
C PRO A 131 11.58 19.98 5.89
N LEU A 132 10.93 19.14 6.70
CA LEU A 132 9.76 18.36 6.32
C LEU A 132 8.58 18.78 7.20
N LEU A 133 7.49 19.20 6.55
CA LEU A 133 6.19 19.32 7.17
C LEU A 133 5.31 18.20 6.62
N THR A 134 4.81 17.35 7.51
CA THR A 134 3.93 16.23 7.12
C THR A 134 2.75 16.12 8.07
N GLY A 135 1.65 15.57 7.57
CA GLY A 135 0.44 15.38 8.34
C GLY A 135 -0.57 14.50 7.63
N VAL A 136 -1.53 14.02 8.40
CA VAL A 136 -2.70 13.26 7.94
C VAL A 136 -3.94 13.94 8.50
N THR A 137 -5.08 13.77 7.83
CA THR A 137 -6.37 14.15 8.40
C THR A 137 -6.81 13.15 9.47
N ARG A 138 -7.72 13.58 10.37
CA ARG A 138 -8.24 12.71 11.43
C ARG A 138 -8.95 11.48 10.87
N ASP A 139 -9.64 11.65 9.75
CA ASP A 139 -10.61 10.69 9.21
C ASP A 139 -10.26 10.28 7.75
N GLU A 140 -8.96 10.08 7.43
CA GLU A 140 -8.44 9.77 6.07
C GLU A 140 -9.21 8.66 5.34
N THR A 141 -9.44 7.54 6.02
CA THR A 141 -10.04 6.34 5.41
C THR A 141 -11.54 6.23 5.66
N SER A 142 -12.15 7.24 6.28
CA SER A 142 -13.54 7.20 6.76
C SER A 142 -14.55 7.04 5.63
N THR A 143 -14.36 7.76 4.52
CA THR A 143 -15.24 7.68 3.34
C THR A 143 -15.18 6.28 2.73
N SER A 144 -13.98 5.73 2.60
CA SER A 144 -13.77 4.39 2.04
C SER A 144 -14.29 3.30 2.99
N ALA A 145 -14.15 3.46 4.32
CA ALA A 145 -14.60 2.47 5.31
C ALA A 145 -16.14 2.39 5.39
N LYS A 146 -16.80 3.54 5.29
CA LYS A 146 -18.27 3.65 5.31
C LYS A 146 -18.90 3.18 3.99
N GLY A 147 -18.24 3.42 2.85
CA GLY A 147 -18.73 3.02 1.53
C GLY A 147 -18.34 1.60 1.08
N GLY A 148 -17.27 1.01 1.62
CA GLY A 148 -16.66 -0.23 1.13
C GLY A 148 -17.16 -1.53 1.76
N GLY A 149 -18.30 -1.52 2.47
CA GLY A 149 -18.87 -2.73 3.09
C GLY A 149 -18.12 -3.26 4.31
N ILE A 150 -17.01 -2.63 4.73
CA ILE A 150 -16.32 -2.96 5.98
C ILE A 150 -17.15 -2.56 7.18
N ALA A 151 -17.74 -1.37 7.20
CA ALA A 151 -18.58 -0.96 8.32
C ALA A 151 -19.73 -1.96 8.53
N SER A 152 -20.43 -2.36 7.47
CA SER A 152 -21.52 -3.33 7.56
C SER A 152 -21.05 -4.75 7.92
N LYS A 153 -19.89 -5.19 7.41
CA LYS A 153 -19.31 -6.49 7.80
C LYS A 153 -18.80 -6.47 9.24
N LEU A 154 -18.11 -5.43 9.67
CA LEU A 154 -17.68 -5.25 11.05
C LEU A 154 -18.89 -5.20 11.97
N LEU A 155 -19.96 -4.49 11.60
CA LEU A 155 -21.20 -4.49 12.37
C LEU A 155 -21.81 -5.91 12.43
N GLY A 156 -21.91 -6.62 11.30
CA GLY A 156 -22.39 -8.01 11.30
C GLY A 156 -21.47 -9.03 12.01
N GLN A 157 -20.15 -8.80 12.04
CA GLN A 157 -19.17 -9.64 12.75
C GLN A 157 -19.03 -9.26 14.23
N VAL A 158 -19.31 -8.01 14.59
CA VAL A 158 -19.44 -7.53 15.97
C VAL A 158 -20.72 -8.10 16.59
N GLU A 159 -21.81 -8.17 15.81
CA GLU A 159 -23.02 -8.94 16.15
C GLU A 159 -22.71 -10.43 16.30
N ALA A 160 -21.80 -11.00 15.49
CA ALA A 160 -21.27 -12.37 15.61
C ALA A 160 -19.99 -12.43 16.46
N THR A 161 -20.06 -11.87 17.66
CA THR A 161 -18.96 -11.37 18.53
C THR A 161 -17.75 -12.29 18.77
N GLU A 162 -17.85 -13.59 18.51
CA GLU A 162 -16.78 -14.57 18.76
C GLU A 162 -15.73 -14.61 17.64
N GLU A 163 -16.14 -14.41 16.38
CA GLU A 163 -15.28 -14.60 15.21
C GLU A 163 -14.33 -13.41 14.98
N LEU A 164 -14.80 -12.18 15.23
CA LEU A 164 -14.01 -10.94 15.11
C LEU A 164 -12.79 -10.93 16.04
N LEU A 165 -13.01 -11.38 17.28
CA LEU A 165 -12.02 -11.36 18.35
C LEU A 165 -10.93 -12.40 18.13
N GLN A 166 -11.30 -13.57 17.59
CA GLN A 166 -10.36 -14.66 17.32
C GLN A 166 -9.60 -14.48 16.00
N ASN A 167 -10.22 -13.90 14.96
CA ASN A 167 -9.64 -13.92 13.61
C ASN A 167 -9.01 -12.59 13.18
N MET A 168 -9.57 -11.44 13.57
CA MET A 168 -9.21 -10.17 12.92
C MET A 168 -8.22 -9.32 13.72
N ILE A 169 -8.39 -9.21 15.05
CA ILE A 169 -7.46 -8.46 15.90
C ILE A 169 -6.02 -9.00 15.80
N PRO A 170 -5.77 -10.33 15.84
CA PRO A 170 -4.43 -10.88 15.64
C PRO A 170 -3.81 -10.53 14.28
N GLN A 171 -4.62 -10.35 13.23
CA GLN A 171 -4.15 -10.03 11.88
C GLN A 171 -3.86 -8.53 11.68
N LEU A 172 -4.52 -7.65 12.44
CA LEU A 172 -4.30 -6.20 12.38
C LEU A 172 -3.13 -5.73 13.26
N LEU A 173 -2.78 -6.48 14.31
CA LEU A 173 -1.66 -6.17 15.20
C LEU A 173 -0.29 -6.07 14.48
N PRO A 174 0.08 -6.98 13.55
CA PRO A 174 1.27 -6.87 12.68
C PRO A 174 1.32 -5.61 11.81
N ILE A 175 0.17 -5.08 11.43
CA ILE A 175 0.06 -3.93 10.52
C ILE A 175 0.32 -2.61 11.29
N ASN A 176 0.12 -2.60 12.60
CA ASN A 176 0.40 -1.47 13.46
C ASN A 176 1.82 -1.55 14.04
N THR A 177 2.81 -1.13 13.25
CA THR A 177 4.25 -1.19 13.59
C THR A 177 4.64 -0.35 14.81
N GLY A 178 3.77 0.56 15.28
CA GLY A 178 4.02 1.38 16.47
C GLY A 178 3.79 0.66 17.80
N ILE A 179 3.05 -0.46 17.80
CA ILE A 179 2.69 -1.21 19.02
C ILE A 179 3.63 -2.41 19.25
N LEU A 180 4.35 -2.83 18.23
CA LEU A 180 5.23 -4.00 18.26
C LEU A 180 6.67 -3.59 18.60
N GLY A 181 7.19 -4.11 19.71
CA GLY A 181 8.62 -4.09 20.00
C GLY A 181 9.27 -5.37 19.49
N ASN A 182 10.29 -5.28 18.64
CA ASN A 182 10.97 -6.45 18.05
C ASN A 182 10.03 -7.47 17.38
N ASN A 183 9.03 -7.00 16.60
CA ASN A 183 7.99 -7.84 15.98
C ASN A 183 7.16 -8.68 16.96
N THR A 184 7.23 -8.36 18.25
CA THR A 184 6.46 -9.05 19.30
C THR A 184 5.56 -8.07 20.01
N LEU A 185 4.32 -8.50 20.24
CA LEU A 185 3.38 -7.73 21.04
C LEU A 185 3.75 -7.89 22.52
N SER A 186 3.72 -6.79 23.27
CA SER A 186 3.90 -6.85 24.73
C SER A 186 2.96 -7.91 25.34
N PRO A 187 3.43 -8.79 26.24
CA PRO A 187 2.59 -9.79 26.90
C PRO A 187 1.37 -9.17 27.60
N LEU A 188 1.49 -7.94 28.08
CA LEU A 188 0.41 -7.21 28.73
C LEU A 188 -0.70 -6.85 27.73
N LEU A 189 -0.32 -6.40 26.53
CA LEU A 189 -1.24 -6.10 25.45
C LEU A 189 -1.83 -7.37 24.83
N SER A 190 -1.02 -8.44 24.74
CA SER A 190 -1.50 -9.75 24.32
C SER A 190 -2.60 -10.25 25.26
N ASN A 191 -2.38 -10.20 26.57
CA ASN A 191 -3.37 -10.61 27.56
C ASN A 191 -4.62 -9.72 27.55
N LEU A 192 -4.44 -8.41 27.33
CA LEU A 192 -5.56 -7.46 27.22
C LEU A 192 -6.43 -7.76 26.00
N PHE A 193 -5.83 -7.98 24.83
CA PHE A 193 -6.56 -8.32 23.60
C PHE A 193 -7.10 -9.76 23.57
N SER A 194 -6.63 -10.64 24.45
CA SER A 194 -7.23 -11.95 24.67
C SER A 194 -8.35 -11.94 25.73
N SER A 195 -8.55 -10.82 26.44
CA SER A 195 -9.62 -10.69 27.45
C SER A 195 -10.97 -10.44 26.79
N THR A 196 -11.88 -11.41 26.90
CA THR A 196 -13.26 -11.32 26.41
C THR A 196 -14.04 -10.17 27.05
N ASP A 197 -13.77 -9.82 28.30
CA ASP A 197 -14.44 -8.73 29.01
C ASP A 197 -13.99 -7.35 28.52
N TYR A 198 -12.70 -7.16 28.28
CA TYR A 198 -12.17 -5.93 27.67
C TYR A 198 -12.80 -5.71 26.28
N LEU A 199 -12.85 -6.78 25.48
CA LEU A 199 -13.38 -6.76 24.14
C LEU A 199 -14.89 -6.47 24.12
N LYS A 200 -15.68 -7.06 25.03
CA LYS A 200 -17.09 -6.72 25.24
C LYS A 200 -17.28 -5.25 25.63
N GLY A 201 -16.42 -4.72 26.50
CA GLY A 201 -16.43 -3.32 26.91
C GLY A 201 -16.27 -2.37 25.73
N VAL A 202 -15.27 -2.62 24.88
CA VAL A 202 -15.06 -1.83 23.65
C VAL A 202 -16.25 -1.94 22.71
N THR A 203 -16.76 -3.14 22.45
CA THR A 203 -17.95 -3.36 21.62
C THR A 203 -19.18 -2.59 22.13
N SER A 204 -19.43 -2.61 23.44
CA SER A 204 -20.56 -1.89 24.03
C SER A 204 -20.46 -0.37 23.89
N SER A 205 -19.23 0.17 23.90
CA SER A 205 -18.99 1.60 23.70
C SER A 205 -19.20 2.05 22.25
N LEU A 206 -19.04 1.15 21.28
CA LEU A 206 -19.23 1.41 19.86
C LEU A 206 -20.71 1.38 19.46
N ASN A 207 -21.57 0.65 20.18
CA ASN A 207 -23.02 0.63 19.96
C ASN A 207 -23.74 1.93 20.40
N GLY A 208 -23.03 2.85 21.06
CA GLY A 208 -23.55 4.15 21.50
C GLY A 208 -23.29 5.31 20.54
N VAL A 209 -22.76 5.05 19.33
CA VAL A 209 -22.42 6.04 18.30
C VAL A 209 -23.25 5.83 17.05
#